data_AF-A0A1F2TB89-F1
#
_entry.id   AF-A0A1F2TB89-F1
#
_cell.length_a   1.000
_cell.length_b   1.000
_cell.length_c   1.000
_cell.angle_alpha   90.00
_cell.angle_beta   90.00
_cell.angle_gamma   90.00
#
_symmetry.space_group_name_H-M   'P 1'
#
loop_
_entity.id
_entity.type
_entity.pdbx_description
1 polymer ?
#
loop_
_entity_poly.entity_id
_entity_poly.type
_entity_poly.pdbx_seq_one_letter_code
_entity_poly.pdbx_strand_id
1 'polypeptide(L)' 'MRDQMEKLVQEMLDKGVLYDDARREFEKLFIARALQRSNGSLGEAAELLGLHRNTVARKIAEYRIKRAT' A
#
# COMPACT_ATOMS: atom_id res chain seq x y z
N MET A 1 -0.73 -2.68 17.75
CA MET A 1 -1.10 -2.75 16.30
C MET A 1 -2.58 -3.04 16.11
N ARG A 2 -3.13 -4.12 16.70
CA ARG A 2 -4.55 -4.46 16.60
C ARG A 2 -5.47 -3.30 17.00
N ASP A 3 -5.25 -2.71 18.17
CA ASP A 3 -6.11 -1.62 18.68
C ASP A 3 -6.09 -0.38 17.79
N GLN A 4 -4.92 -0.05 17.22
CA GLN A 4 -4.79 1.06 16.26
C GLN A 4 -5.51 0.77 14.95
N MET A 5 -5.51 -0.50 14.51
CA MET A 5 -6.21 -0.93 13.32
C MET A 5 -7.73 -0.92 13.53
N GLU A 6 -8.20 -1.42 14.66
CA GLU A 6 -9.63 -1.40 15.02
C GLU A 6 -10.16 0.03 15.09
N LYS A 7 -9.40 0.95 15.69
CA LYS A 7 -9.75 2.38 15.72
C LYS A 7 -9.81 3.00 14.31
N LEU A 8 -8.85 2.68 13.44
CA LEU A 8 -8.86 3.17 12.06
C LEU A 8 -10.05 2.63 11.27
N VAL A 9 -10.33 1.33 11.38
CA VAL A 9 -11.47 0.69 10.70
C VAL A 9 -12.79 1.29 11.16
N GLN A 10 -12.96 1.52 12.47
CA GLN A 10 -14.16 2.19 13.00
C GLN A 10 -14.32 3.59 12.38
N GLU A 11 -13.26 4.40 12.37
CA GLU A 11 -13.31 5.75 11.80
C GLU A 11 -13.65 5.75 10.29
N MET A 12 -13.14 4.76 9.54
CA MET A 12 -13.46 4.60 8.12
C MET A 12 -14.94 4.25 7.91
N LEU A 13 -15.50 3.37 8.74
CA LEU A 13 -16.92 3.02 8.71
C LEU A 13 -17.81 4.20 9.10
N ASP A 14 -17.46 4.93 10.15
CA ASP A 14 -18.19 6.11 10.62
C ASP A 14 -18.25 7.21 9.55
N LYS A 15 -17.21 7.32 8.73
CA LYS A 15 -17.11 8.24 7.58
C LYS A 15 -17.73 7.70 6.30
N GLY A 16 -18.29 6.48 6.30
CA GLY A 16 -18.91 5.87 5.14
C GLY A 16 -17.94 5.46 4.03
N VAL A 17 -16.67 5.18 4.37
CA VAL A 17 -15.68 4.70 3.39
C VAL A 17 -16.07 3.30 2.94
N LEU A 18 -16.19 3.12 1.62
CA LEU A 18 -16.50 1.82 1.04
C LEU A 18 -15.30 0.88 1.13
N TYR A 19 -15.59 -0.42 1.24
CA TYR A 19 -14.57 -1.46 1.37
C TYR A 19 -13.52 -1.40 0.25
N ASP A 20 -13.94 -1.22 -1.01
CA ASP A 20 -13.01 -1.20 -2.13
C ASP A 20 -12.10 0.03 -2.12
N ASP A 21 -12.61 1.18 -1.68
CA ASP A 21 -11.80 2.39 -1.52
C ASP A 21 -10.79 2.23 -0.39
N ALA A 22 -11.23 1.68 0.75
CA ALA A 22 -10.38 1.37 1.88
C ALA A 22 -9.23 0.44 1.49
N ARG A 23 -9.57 -0.66 0.80
CA ARG A 23 -8.62 -1.68 0.34
C ARG A 23 -7.62 -1.09 -0.66
N ARG A 24 -8.09 -0.30 -1.64
CA ARG A 24 -7.23 0.35 -2.64
C ARG A 24 -6.26 1.34 -2.00
N GLU A 25 -6.74 2.21 -1.10
CA GLU A 25 -5.91 3.22 -0.48
C GLU A 25 -4.88 2.61 0.47
N PHE A 26 -5.28 1.61 1.27
CA PHE A 26 -4.34 0.85 2.10
C PHE A 26 -3.24 0.20 1.24
N GLU A 27 -3.63 -0.52 0.18
CA GLU A 27 -2.68 -1.21 -0.67
C GLU A 27 -1.70 -0.25 -1.36
N LYS A 28 -2.20 0.87 -1.88
CA LYS A 28 -1.40 1.93 -2.48
C LYS A 28 -0.39 2.51 -1.49
N LEU A 29 -0.83 2.85 -0.28
CA LEU A 29 0.04 3.38 0.77
C LEU A 29 1.09 2.36 1.18
N PHE A 30 0.73 1.09 1.35
CA PHE A 30 1.63 0.04 1.77
C PHE A 30 2.76 -0.18 0.74
N ILE A 31 2.41 -0.22 -0.55
CA ILE A 31 3.39 -0.36 -1.64
C ILE A 31 4.26 0.89 -1.76
N ALA A 32 3.69 2.09 -1.64
CA ALA A 32 4.46 3.33 -1.69
C ALA A 32 5.49 3.41 -0.55
N ARG A 33 5.13 2.98 0.66
CA ARG A 33 6.06 2.93 1.79
C ARG A 33 7.16 1.88 1.62
N ALA A 34 6.86 0.72 1.05
CA ALA A 34 7.88 -0.28 0.72
C ALA A 34 8.89 0.26 -0.32
N LEU A 35 8.39 0.91 -1.38
CA LEU A 35 9.25 1.58 -2.37
C LEU A 35 10.13 2.68 -1.77
N GLN A 36 9.58 3.48 -0.85
CA GLN A 36 10.36 4.51 -0.17
C GLN A 36 11.48 3.89 0.66
N ARG A 37 11.19 2.80 1.38
CA ARG A 37 12.19 2.09 2.19
C ARG A 37 13.27 1.40 1.36
N SER A 38 12.95 1.04 0.13
CA SER A 38 13.89 0.44 -0.81
C SER A 38 14.58 1.45 -1.75
N ASN A 39 14.47 2.76 -1.47
CA ASN A 39 15.01 3.82 -2.34
C ASN A 39 14.60 3.67 -3.81
N GLY A 40 13.34 3.26 -4.05
CA GLY A 40 12.80 3.03 -5.39
C GLY A 40 13.20 1.70 -6.04
N SER A 41 14.03 0.88 -5.38
CA SER A 41 14.38 -0.47 -5.84
C SER A 41 13.15 -1.37 -5.84
N LEU A 42 12.76 -1.82 -7.03
CA LEU A 42 11.59 -2.69 -7.21
C LEU A 42 11.81 -4.09 -6.62
N GLY A 43 13.04 -4.62 -6.72
CA GLY A 43 13.40 -5.94 -6.20
C GLY A 43 13.28 -5.97 -4.69
N GLU A 44 13.95 -5.04 -4.01
CA GLU A 44 13.89 -4.90 -2.56
C GLU A 44 12.48 -4.56 -2.06
N ALA A 45 11.73 -3.69 -2.76
CA ALA A 45 10.33 -3.44 -2.40
C ALA A 45 9.49 -4.71 -2.47
N ALA A 46 9.73 -5.56 -3.48
CA ALA A 46 9.04 -6.82 -3.65
C ALA A 46 9.38 -7.81 -2.53
N GLU A 47 10.65 -7.87 -2.12
CA GLU A 47 11.10 -8.66 -0.96
C GLU A 47 10.45 -8.16 0.35
N LEU A 48 10.44 -6.85 0.60
CA LEU A 48 9.80 -6.25 1.78
C LEU A 48 8.30 -6.53 1.85
N LEU A 49 7.63 -6.55 0.70
CA LEU A 49 6.19 -6.84 0.59
C LEU A 49 5.89 -8.35 0.61
N GLY A 50 6.89 -9.23 0.47
CA GLY A 50 6.67 -10.66 0.26
C GLY A 50 5.91 -10.98 -1.03
N LEU A 51 6.06 -10.14 -2.07
CA LEU A 51 5.36 -10.25 -3.34
C LEU A 51 6.34 -10.49 -4.48
N HIS A 52 5.87 -11.10 -5.56
CA HIS A 52 6.67 -11.16 -6.78
C HIS A 52 6.83 -9.77 -7.41
N ARG A 53 8.02 -9.44 -7.91
CA ARG A 53 8.34 -8.12 -8.50
C ARG A 53 7.35 -7.67 -9.58
N ASN A 54 6.84 -8.60 -10.39
CA ASN A 54 5.87 -8.30 -11.45
C ASN A 54 4.52 -7.82 -10.88
N THR A 55 4.10 -8.41 -9.76
CA THR A 55 2.89 -7.99 -9.05
C THR A 55 3.05 -6.57 -8.52
N VAL A 56 4.19 -6.26 -7.92
CA VAL A 56 4.50 -4.92 -7.43
C VAL A 56 4.57 -3.91 -8.58
N ALA A 57 5.26 -4.24 -9.68
CA ALA A 57 5.32 -3.39 -10.87
C ALA A 57 3.93 -3.06 -11.44
N ARG A 58 3.08 -4.08 -11.57
CA ARG A 58 1.70 -3.91 -12.05
C ARG A 58 0.90 -2.98 -11.12
N LYS A 59 1.01 -3.17 -9.80
CA LYS A 59 0.29 -2.33 -8.82
C LYS A 59 0.81 -0.89 -8.79
N ILE A 60 2.11 -0.67 -8.96
CA ILE A 60 2.70 0.67 -9.09
C ILE A 60 2.09 1.41 -10.28
N ALA A 61 1.96 0.73 -11.44
CA ALA A 61 1.34 1.30 -12.62
C ALA A 61 -0.17 1.55 -12.41
N GLU A 62 -0.89 0.58 -11.85
CA GLU A 62 -2.32 0.67 -11.54
C GLU A 62 -2.63 1.88 -10.65
N TYR A 63 -1.84 2.08 -9.60
CA TYR A 63 -2.03 3.17 -8.64
C TYR A 63 -1.28 4.46 -8.98
N ARG A 64 -0.57 4.49 -10.12
CA ARG A 64 0.27 5.62 -10.56
C ARG A 64 1.22 6.12 -9.46
N ILE A 65 1.82 5.19 -8.72
CA ILE A 65 2.75 5.52 -7.63
C ILE A 65 4.02 6.11 -8.24
N LYS A 66 4.36 7.33 -7.86
CA LYS A 66 5.62 7.96 -8.27
C LYS A 66 6.78 7.28 -7.54
N ARG A 67 7.82 6.92 -8.29
CA ARG A 67 9.09 6.53 -7.68
C ARG A 67 9.72 7.82 -7.13
N ALA A 68 9.89 7.89 -5.82
CA ALA A 68 10.75 8.90 -5.23
C ALA A 68 12.19 8.49 -5.58
N THR A 69 12.74 9.14 -6.60
CA THR A 69 14.18 9.15 -6.90
C THR A 69 14.88 10.09 -5.97
#